data_AF-A0A3F3H2I9-F1
#
_entry.id   AF-A0A3F3H2I9-F1
#
_cell.length_a   1.000
_cell.length_b   1.000
_cell.length_c   1.000
_cell.angle_alpha   90.00
_cell.angle_beta   90.00
_cell.angle_gamma   90.00
#
_symmetry.space_group_name_H-M   'P 1'
#
loop_
_entity.id
_entity.type
_entity.pdbx_description
1 polymer ?
#
loop_
_entity_poly.entity_id
_entity_poly.type
_entity_poly.pdbx_seq_one_letter_code
_entity_poly.pdbx_strand_id
1 'polypeptide(L)' 'MKQTTVIVTIIALVLMFISIASWIFKQEGFSLVCANLGTVILLIAYLWDNRRKDEID' A
#
# COMPACT_ATOMS: atom_id res chain seq x y z
N MET A 1 1.41 -6.67 14.46
CA MET A 1 0.61 -5.85 13.53
C MET A 1 -0.86 -6.08 13.81
N LYS A 2 -1.67 -5.02 13.87
CA LYS A 2 -3.13 -5.19 14.02
C LYS A 2 -3.70 -5.84 12.76
N GLN A 3 -4.80 -6.57 12.91
CA GLN A 3 -5.48 -7.24 11.79
C GLN A 3 -5.80 -6.25 10.66
N THR A 4 -6.17 -5.01 11.01
CA THR A 4 -6.36 -3.90 10.07
C THR A 4 -5.09 -3.60 9.26
N THR A 5 -3.92 -3.48 9.91
CA THR A 5 -2.65 -3.22 9.24
C THR A 5 -2.34 -4.32 8.23
N VAL A 6 -2.57 -5.58 8.58
CA VAL A 6 -2.35 -6.73 7.69
C VAL A 6 -3.27 -6.68 6.46
N ILE A 7 -4.56 -6.41 6.65
CA ILE A 7 -5.53 -6.29 5.54
C ILE A 7 -5.11 -5.15 4.59
N VAL A 8 -4.73 -4.00 5.15
CA VAL A 8 -4.28 -2.84 4.37
C VAL A 8 -3.01 -3.16 3.58
N THR A 9 -2.05 -3.88 4.19
CA THR A 9 -0.85 -4.35 3.50
C THR A 9 -1.18 -5.30 2.34
N ILE A 10 -2.11 -6.24 2.52
CA ILE A 10 -2.55 -7.15 1.44
C ILE A 10 -3.15 -6.36 0.27
N ILE A 11 -4.03 -5.39 0.54
CA ILE A 11 -4.64 -4.54 -0.49
C ILE A 11 -3.56 -3.77 -1.27
N ALA A 12 -2.57 -3.20 -0.59
CA ALA A 12 -1.48 -2.48 -1.23
C ALA A 12 -0.62 -3.39 -2.12
N LEU A 13 -0.37 -4.64 -1.69
CA LEU A 13 0.33 -5.63 -2.51
C LEU A 13 -0.46 -5.97 -3.77
N VAL A 14 -1.78 -6.17 -3.67
CA VAL A 14 -2.66 -6.40 -4.83
C VAL A 14 -2.60 -5.22 -5.81
N LEU A 15 -2.64 -3.98 -5.31
CA LEU A 15 -2.48 -2.76 -6.12
C LEU A 15 -1.14 -2.71 -6.86
N MET A 16 -0.06 -3.13 -6.23
CA MET A 16 1.26 -3.22 -6.87
C MET A 16 1.28 -4.29 -7.98
N PHE A 17 0.63 -5.45 -7.78
CA PHE A 17 0.47 -6.44 -8.84
C PHE A 17 -0.35 -5.90 -10.03
N ILE A 18 -1.46 -5.19 -9.75
CA ILE A 18 -2.28 -4.55 -10.78
C ILE A 18 -1.48 -3.49 -11.55
N SER A 19 -0.62 -2.74 -10.86
CA SER A 19 0.28 -1.77 -11.49
C SER A 19 1.20 -2.44 -12.52
N ILE A 20 1.84 -3.56 -12.15
CA ILE A 20 2.74 -4.31 -13.05
C ILE A 20 1.95 -4.88 -14.23
N ALA A 21 0.79 -5.51 -13.98
CA ALA A 21 -0.05 -6.03 -15.04
C ALA A 21 -0.45 -4.92 -16.03
N SER A 22 -0.85 -3.76 -15.51
CA SER A 22 -1.27 -2.61 -16.32
C SER A 22 -0.11 -2.02 -17.13
N TRP A 23 1.11 -2.05 -16.59
CA TRP A 23 2.32 -1.68 -17.34
C TRP A 23 2.54 -2.61 -18.55
N ILE A 24 2.38 -3.92 -18.36
CA ILE A 24 2.49 -4.91 -19.45
C ILE A 24 1.44 -4.65 -20.55
N PHE A 25 0.23 -4.25 -20.18
CA PHE A 25 -0.83 -3.87 -21.13
C PHE A 25 -0.68 -2.45 -21.72
N LYS A 26 0.46 -1.78 -21.52
CA LYS A 26 0.75 -0.41 -21.99
C LYS A 26 -0.22 0.66 -21.46
N GLN A 27 -0.84 0.42 -20.31
CA GLN A 27 -1.69 1.37 -19.59
C GLN A 27 -0.83 2.16 -18.58
N GLU A 28 0.13 2.94 -19.08
CA GLU A 28 1.17 3.59 -18.25
C GLU A 28 0.61 4.51 -17.16
N GLY A 29 -0.39 5.33 -17.51
CA GLY A 29 -1.02 6.24 -16.55
C GLY A 29 -1.69 5.51 -15.39
N PHE A 30 -2.43 4.43 -15.70
CA PHE A 30 -3.09 3.63 -14.68
C PHE A 30 -2.08 2.84 -13.83
N SER A 31 -1.01 2.33 -14.45
CA SER A 31 0.08 1.66 -13.74
C SER A 31 0.73 2.56 -12.70
N LEU A 32 1.07 3.80 -13.07
CA LEU A 32 1.65 4.80 -12.17
C LEU A 32 0.72 5.13 -10.99
N VAL A 33 -0.57 5.30 -11.25
CA VAL A 33 -1.57 5.58 -10.20
C VAL A 33 -1.65 4.41 -9.21
N CYS A 34 -1.72 3.17 -9.69
CA CYS A 34 -1.77 1.99 -8.83
C CYS A 34 -0.50 1.81 -7.99
N ALA A 35 0.69 2.05 -8.56
CA ALA A 35 1.95 1.98 -7.84
C ALA A 35 1.99 3.02 -6.72
N ASN A 36 1.74 4.29 -7.06
CA ASN A 36 1.79 5.39 -6.10
C ASN A 36 0.75 5.22 -4.99
N LEU A 37 -0.48 4.83 -5.31
CA LEU A 37 -1.51 4.54 -4.31
C LEU A 37 -1.09 3.39 -3.39
N GLY A 38 -0.58 2.29 -3.94
CA GLY A 38 -0.08 1.16 -3.14
C GLY A 38 1.00 1.60 -2.15
N THR A 39 1.96 2.42 -2.60
CA THR A 39 3.02 2.96 -1.73
C THR A 39 2.48 3.90 -0.65
N VAL A 40 1.58 4.82 -0.98
CA VAL A 40 0.98 5.75 -0.01
C VAL A 40 0.19 4.99 1.06
N ILE A 41 -0.57 3.97 0.67
CA ILE A 41 -1.33 3.13 1.60
C ILE A 41 -0.39 2.41 2.58
N LEU A 42 0.72 1.86 2.10
CA LEU A 42 1.72 1.23 2.97
C LEU A 42 2.38 2.23 3.91
N LEU A 43 2.70 3.42 3.44
CA LEU A 43 3.30 4.47 4.26
C LEU A 43 2.35 4.88 5.39
N ILE A 44 1.06 5.09 5.07
CA ILE A 44 0.04 5.41 6.07
C ILE A 44 -0.10 4.25 7.08
N ALA A 45 -0.15 3.01 6.61
CA ALA A 45 -0.24 1.84 7.47
C ALA A 45 0.97 1.73 8.42
N TYR A 46 2.17 1.98 7.93
CA TYR A 46 3.41 1.99 8.71
C TYR A 46 3.40 3.10 9.77
N LEU A 47 3.07 4.34 9.39
CA LEU A 47 2.95 5.45 10.33
C LEU A 47 1.89 5.18 11.39
N TRP A 48 0.77 4.57 11.03
CA TRP A 48 -0.32 4.26 11.95
C TRP A 48 0.02 3.13 12.94
N ASP A 49 0.80 2.13 12.52
CA ASP A 49 1.25 1.06 13.42
C ASP A 49 2.31 1.59 14.39
N ASN A 50 3.20 2.48 13.94
CA ASN A 50 4.27 3.05 14.77
C ASN A 50 3.81 4.20 15.67
N ARG A 51 2.84 5.04 15.27
CA ARG A 51 2.32 6.12 16.13
C ARG A 51 1.78 5.62 17.48
N ARG A 52 1.28 4.38 17.52
CA ARG A 52 0.75 3.76 18.75
C ARG A 52 1.81 3.10 19.62
N LYS A 53 3.02 2.86 19.11
CA LYS A 53 4.12 2.41 19.96
C LYS A 53 4.57 3.52 20.90
N ASP A 54 4.55 4.77 20.43
CA ASP A 54 4.97 5.94 21.20
C ASP A 54 3.94 6.38 22.28
N GLU A 55 2.73 5.78 22.32
CA GLU A 55 1.70 6.08 23.33
C GLU A 55 1.74 5.15 24.57
N ILE A 56 2.61 4.13 24.59
CA ILE A 56 2.68 3.11 25.65
C ILE A 56 4.00 3.19 26.46
N ASP A 57 4.92 4.08 26.08
CA ASP A 57 6.13 4.43 26.86
C ASP A 57 5.94 5.78 27.58
#